data_AF-A0A9W6L0I2-F1
#
_entry.id   AF-A0A9W6L0I2-F1
#
_cell.length_a   1.000
_cell.length_b   1.000
_cell.length_c   1.000
_cell.angle_alpha   90.00
_cell.angle_beta   90.00
_cell.angle_gamma   90.00
#
_symmetry.space_group_name_H-M   'P 1'
#
loop_
_entity.id
_entity.type
_entity.pdbx_description
1 polymer ?
#
loop_
_entity_poly.entity_id
_entity_poly.type
_entity_poly.pdbx_seq_one_letter_code
_entity_poly.pdbx_strand_id
1 'polypeptide(L)'
;MYSLVSAPVLGFDLSRLQGGSAAADVLLRSLTLTQGDLPAIAAARPADDWDRVDLWRDVDAAAQERRASVADAGTLTVIERAPLGTLDGLLHCLRYDVLDWTWGKRPAPSATMPTPQARTPRQRQSPVASKATGVLSDAAAAAYLRELLSDDSRRRLSAPWTSAARALPEREHDLGPQGEDVQKLLTRVGSLNAAEMQSLNKVTDTARPGLSDWAPAVHSASWAVFLSGRVRAGAAAQLLLVQALDRSGVPVADRAGGVWNLLSGAVQALMVRDLLDSATARRLLDPYFTALGPLAA
;
A
#
# COMPACT_ATOMS: atom_id res chain seq x y z
N MET A 1 -1.00 6.07 -10.68
CA MET A 1 -0.66 7.04 -9.60
C MET A 1 -1.06 6.40 -8.28
N TYR A 2 -0.13 6.20 -7.35
CA TYR A 2 -0.47 5.66 -6.02
C TYR A 2 -0.87 6.79 -5.07
N SER A 3 -1.84 6.50 -4.21
CA SER A 3 -2.30 7.36 -3.12
C SER A 3 -2.99 6.47 -2.09
N LEU A 4 -3.06 6.91 -0.82
CA LEU A 4 -3.86 6.22 0.19
C LEU A 4 -5.36 6.19 -0.15
N VAL A 5 -5.86 7.18 -0.91
CA VAL A 5 -7.26 7.18 -1.41
C VAL A 5 -7.50 6.02 -2.37
N SER A 6 -6.47 5.66 -3.16
CA SER A 6 -6.50 4.56 -4.12
C SER A 6 -5.70 3.35 -3.64
N ALA A 7 -5.69 3.08 -2.33
CA ALA A 7 -4.94 1.98 -1.74
C ALA A 7 -5.22 0.59 -2.37
N PRO A 8 -6.43 0.25 -2.85
CA PRO A 8 -6.66 -0.98 -3.61
C PRO A 8 -5.75 -1.17 -4.82
N VAL A 9 -5.41 -0.08 -5.54
CA VAL A 9 -4.54 -0.12 -6.72
C VAL A 9 -3.09 -0.37 -6.29
N LEU A 10 -2.65 0.30 -5.23
CA LEU A 10 -1.34 0.06 -4.64
C LEU A 10 -1.20 -1.38 -4.14
N GLY A 11 -2.19 -1.88 -3.42
CA GLY A 11 -2.21 -3.25 -2.94
C GLY A 11 -2.25 -4.27 -4.09
N PHE A 12 -2.97 -4.00 -5.18
CA PHE A 12 -2.98 -4.84 -6.37
C PHE A 12 -1.58 -5.03 -6.93
N ASP A 13 -0.84 -3.94 -7.11
CA ASP A 13 0.54 -3.99 -7.59
C ASP A 13 1.45 -4.71 -6.60
N LEU A 14 1.44 -4.32 -5.33
CA LEU A 14 2.29 -4.93 -4.31
C LEU A 14 2.00 -6.43 -4.12
N SER A 15 0.74 -6.87 -4.24
CA SER A 15 0.40 -8.30 -4.14
C SER A 15 1.03 -9.14 -5.26
N ARG A 16 1.44 -8.54 -6.37
CA ARG A 16 1.98 -9.27 -7.54
C ARG A 16 3.51 -9.18 -7.64
N LEU A 17 4.14 -8.33 -6.83
CA LEU A 17 5.58 -8.15 -6.77
C LEU A 17 6.22 -9.09 -5.74
N GLN A 18 7.37 -9.70 -6.09
CA GLN A 18 8.09 -10.57 -5.16
C GLN A 18 8.49 -9.86 -3.84
N GLY A 19 8.80 -8.56 -3.90
CA GLY A 19 9.10 -7.76 -2.73
C GLY A 19 7.93 -6.93 -2.20
N GLY A 20 6.72 -7.11 -2.73
CA GLY A 20 5.60 -6.22 -2.41
C GLY A 20 5.04 -6.38 -1.00
N SER A 21 5.09 -7.58 -0.41
CA SER A 21 4.78 -7.81 1.01
C SER A 21 5.72 -7.02 1.93
N ALA A 22 7.02 -6.99 1.61
CA ALA A 22 8.00 -6.19 2.34
C ALA A 22 7.81 -4.67 2.12
N ALA A 23 7.43 -4.24 0.92
CA ALA A 23 7.09 -2.84 0.67
C ALA A 23 5.82 -2.42 1.43
N ALA A 24 4.83 -3.30 1.50
CA ALA A 24 3.62 -3.09 2.29
C ALA A 24 3.93 -2.98 3.79
N ASP A 25 4.87 -3.78 4.31
CA ASP A 25 5.34 -3.69 5.69
C ASP A 25 5.97 -2.31 5.99
N VAL A 26 6.86 -1.81 5.12
CA VAL A 26 7.44 -0.46 5.28
C VAL A 26 6.35 0.61 5.35
N LEU A 27 5.34 0.55 4.48
CA LEU A 27 4.22 1.49 4.47
C LEU A 27 3.33 1.36 5.72
N LEU A 28 3.01 0.13 6.14
CA LEU A 28 2.22 -0.15 7.34
C LEU A 28 2.89 0.38 8.59
N ARG A 29 4.18 0.08 8.76
CA ARG A 29 4.98 0.60 9.87
C ARG A 29 5.02 2.13 9.82
N SER A 30 5.21 2.70 8.63
CA SER A 30 5.20 4.16 8.41
C SER A 30 3.87 4.83 8.79
N LEU A 31 2.73 4.17 8.57
CA LEU A 31 1.40 4.68 8.94
C LEU A 31 1.22 4.83 10.46
N THR A 32 1.96 4.04 11.25
CA THR A 32 1.91 4.05 12.73
C THR A 32 2.99 4.92 13.39
N LEU A 33 3.85 5.54 12.59
CA LEU A 33 4.92 6.41 13.13
C LEU A 33 4.34 7.68 13.71
N THR A 34 4.99 8.13 14.78
CA THR A 34 4.72 9.38 15.49
C THR A 34 5.94 10.28 15.42
N GLN A 35 5.78 11.54 15.83
CA GLN A 35 6.90 12.48 15.90
C GLN A 35 8.06 11.98 16.77
N GLY A 36 7.76 11.20 17.83
CA GLY A 36 8.76 10.63 18.73
C GLY A 36 9.64 9.55 18.11
N ASP A 37 9.21 8.93 17.01
CA ASP A 37 9.94 7.83 16.36
C ASP A 37 10.99 8.36 15.36
N LEU A 38 10.78 9.56 14.82
CA LEU A 38 11.63 10.13 13.76
C LEU A 38 13.11 10.24 14.14
N PRO A 39 13.50 10.64 15.38
CA PRO A 39 14.90 10.68 15.77
C PRO A 39 15.60 9.33 15.68
N ALA A 40 14.94 8.23 16.09
CA ALA A 40 15.51 6.89 16.05
C ALA A 40 15.74 6.43 14.59
N ILE A 41 14.78 6.70 13.70
CA ILE A 41 14.90 6.38 12.28
C ILE A 41 16.00 7.23 11.63
N ALA A 42 16.03 8.54 11.91
CA ALA A 42 17.03 9.45 11.36
C ALA A 42 18.45 9.12 11.83
N ALA A 43 18.61 8.64 13.06
CA ALA A 43 19.91 8.24 13.62
C ALA A 43 20.44 6.92 13.03
N ALA A 44 19.56 6.06 12.48
CA ALA A 44 19.98 4.82 11.83
C ALA A 44 20.69 5.05 10.48
N ARG A 45 20.62 6.27 9.93
CA ARG A 45 21.33 6.64 8.71
C ARG A 45 22.76 7.08 9.05
N PRO A 46 23.79 6.58 8.35
CA PRO A 46 25.16 7.06 8.49
C PRO A 46 25.28 8.57 8.29
N ALA A 47 26.25 9.20 8.98
CA ALA A 47 26.50 10.64 8.87
C ALA A 47 27.07 11.05 7.49
N ASP A 48 27.90 10.18 6.92
CA ASP A 48 28.47 10.31 5.58
C ASP A 48 27.71 9.40 4.61
N ASP A 49 27.07 10.02 3.63
CA ASP A 49 26.03 9.37 2.80
C ASP A 49 26.39 9.37 1.31
N TRP A 50 27.69 9.49 1.00
CA TRP A 50 28.19 9.47 -0.38
C TRP A 50 27.81 8.18 -1.11
N ASP A 51 27.84 7.06 -0.40
CA ASP A 51 27.41 5.74 -0.87
C ASP A 51 25.94 5.71 -1.34
N ARG A 52 25.08 6.55 -0.76
CA ARG A 52 23.66 6.57 -1.12
C ARG A 52 23.44 7.11 -2.53
N VAL A 53 24.33 7.97 -3.02
CA VAL A 53 24.23 8.45 -4.42
C VAL A 53 24.40 7.29 -5.38
N ASP A 54 25.38 6.41 -5.15
CA ASP A 54 25.60 5.24 -6.00
C ASP A 54 24.47 4.22 -5.87
N LEU A 55 23.99 3.96 -4.64
CA LEU A 55 22.82 3.11 -4.44
C LEU A 55 21.58 3.64 -5.17
N TRP A 56 21.38 4.96 -5.24
CA TRP A 56 20.25 5.54 -5.96
C TRP A 56 20.42 5.54 -7.48
N ARG A 57 21.66 5.48 -7.99
CA ARG A 57 21.89 5.20 -9.41
C ARG A 57 21.42 3.80 -9.78
N ASP A 58 21.69 2.80 -8.92
CA ASP A 58 21.17 1.44 -9.10
C ASP A 58 19.64 1.42 -9.07
N VAL A 59 19.03 2.16 -8.12
CA VAL A 59 17.57 2.30 -8.01
C VAL A 59 16.97 2.92 -9.28
N ASP A 60 17.58 3.98 -9.80
CA ASP A 60 17.10 4.65 -11.01
C ASP A 60 17.21 3.74 -12.23
N ALA A 61 18.33 3.01 -12.38
CA ALA A 61 18.52 2.04 -13.45
C ALA A 61 17.48 0.91 -13.38
N ALA A 62 17.28 0.30 -12.21
CA ALA A 62 16.29 -0.74 -12.00
C ALA A 62 14.84 -0.23 -12.21
N ALA A 63 14.55 1.01 -11.82
CA ALA A 63 13.25 1.63 -12.09
C ALA A 63 13.02 1.87 -13.58
N GLN A 64 14.05 2.25 -14.34
CA GLN A 64 13.97 2.40 -15.80
C GLN A 64 13.78 1.04 -16.49
N GLU A 65 14.54 0.02 -16.08
CA GLU A 65 14.40 -1.35 -16.58
C GLU A 65 12.98 -1.86 -16.40
N ARG A 66 12.41 -1.71 -15.19
CA ARG A 66 11.01 -2.09 -14.91
C ARG A 66 10.02 -1.41 -15.85
N ARG A 67 10.19 -0.10 -16.10
CA ARG A 67 9.31 0.66 -17.01
C ARG A 67 9.43 0.14 -18.45
N ALA A 68 10.64 -0.20 -18.89
CA ALA A 68 10.88 -0.76 -20.22
C ALA A 68 10.25 -2.15 -20.36
N SER A 69 10.42 -3.04 -19.38
CA SER A 69 9.80 -4.38 -19.40
C SER A 69 8.26 -4.34 -19.45
N VAL A 70 7.64 -3.33 -18.83
CA VAL A 70 6.19 -3.11 -18.90
C VAL A 70 5.76 -2.61 -20.28
N ALA A 71 6.58 -1.78 -20.93
CA ALA A 71 6.30 -1.28 -22.28
C ALA A 71 6.39 -2.39 -23.34
N ASP A 72 7.30 -3.35 -23.17
CA ASP A 72 7.51 -4.49 -24.06
C ASP A 72 6.62 -5.71 -23.75
N ALA A 73 5.55 -5.52 -22.96
CA ALA A 73 4.67 -6.60 -22.49
C ALA A 73 3.84 -7.26 -23.62
N GLY A 74 4.48 -8.15 -24.39
CA GLY A 74 3.84 -8.97 -25.42
C GLY A 74 3.36 -10.35 -24.96
N THR A 75 3.64 -10.75 -23.70
CA THR A 75 3.28 -12.07 -23.15
C THR A 75 2.40 -11.94 -21.89
N LEU A 76 1.46 -12.87 -21.70
CA LEU A 76 0.50 -12.86 -20.60
C LEU A 76 1.19 -12.82 -19.21
N THR A 77 2.31 -13.54 -19.07
CA THR A 77 3.12 -13.59 -17.84
C THR A 77 3.70 -12.23 -17.45
N VAL A 78 4.04 -11.38 -18.43
CA VAL A 78 4.55 -10.02 -18.16
C VAL A 78 3.40 -9.10 -17.74
N ILE A 79 2.21 -9.24 -18.34
CA ILE A 79 1.01 -8.46 -17.99
C ILE A 79 0.58 -8.76 -16.55
N GLU A 80 0.61 -10.02 -16.12
CA GLU A 80 0.26 -10.41 -14.75
C GLU A 80 1.13 -9.72 -13.68
N ARG A 81 2.37 -9.36 -14.02
CA ARG A 81 3.35 -8.75 -13.10
C ARG A 81 3.60 -7.26 -13.36
N ALA A 82 3.05 -6.70 -14.44
CA ALA A 82 3.19 -5.29 -14.76
C ALA A 82 2.45 -4.44 -13.71
N PRO A 83 3.17 -3.60 -12.93
CA PRO A 83 2.53 -2.69 -12.01
C PRO A 83 1.79 -1.59 -12.78
N LEU A 84 0.64 -1.16 -12.27
CA LEU A 84 -0.10 -0.01 -12.75
C LEU A 84 0.56 1.32 -12.32
N GLY A 85 1.31 1.31 -11.22
CA GLY A 85 2.06 2.45 -10.72
C GLY A 85 3.56 2.38 -10.99
N THR A 86 4.27 3.38 -10.48
CA THR A 86 5.73 3.55 -10.61
C THR A 86 6.39 3.65 -9.25
N LEU A 87 7.72 3.44 -9.20
CA LEU A 87 8.49 3.73 -7.99
C LEU A 87 8.29 5.19 -7.53
N ASP A 88 8.33 6.15 -8.44
CA ASP A 88 8.09 7.56 -8.10
C ASP A 88 6.72 7.77 -7.47
N GLY A 89 5.69 7.07 -7.97
CA GLY A 89 4.36 7.08 -7.37
C GLY A 89 4.35 6.53 -5.95
N LEU A 90 5.14 5.49 -5.67
CA LEU A 90 5.22 4.86 -4.35
C LEU A 90 5.90 5.81 -3.36
N LEU A 91 7.04 6.37 -3.77
CA LEU A 91 7.79 7.34 -2.99
C LEU A 91 6.99 8.62 -2.75
N HIS A 92 6.21 9.05 -3.75
CA HIS A 92 5.29 10.18 -3.61
C HIS A 92 4.21 9.87 -2.55
N CYS A 93 3.53 8.72 -2.65
CA CYS A 93 2.52 8.28 -1.68
C CYS A 93 3.10 8.20 -0.25
N LEU A 94 4.27 7.57 -0.08
CA LEU A 94 4.95 7.51 1.21
C LEU A 94 5.21 8.91 1.77
N ARG A 95 5.70 9.83 0.94
CA ARG A 95 6.14 11.15 1.38
C ARG A 95 5.01 12.13 1.64
N TYR A 96 3.94 12.10 0.85
CA TYR A 96 2.90 13.11 0.83
C TYR A 96 1.55 12.64 1.33
N ASP A 97 1.31 11.33 1.42
CA ASP A 97 0.08 10.78 1.98
C ASP A 97 0.36 10.10 3.33
N VAL A 98 1.38 9.26 3.42
CA VAL A 98 1.70 8.53 4.68
C VAL A 98 2.39 9.44 5.71
N LEU A 99 3.39 10.21 5.26
CA LEU A 99 4.19 11.12 6.08
C LEU A 99 3.77 12.59 5.93
N ASP A 100 2.55 12.85 5.48
CA ASP A 100 1.96 14.19 5.30
C ASP A 100 2.13 15.08 6.55
N TRP A 101 1.95 14.51 7.74
CA TRP A 101 2.08 15.17 9.04
C TRP A 101 3.49 15.67 9.36
N THR A 102 4.52 15.22 8.63
CA THR A 102 5.92 15.63 8.84
C THR A 102 6.27 16.95 8.15
N TRP A 103 5.37 17.47 7.33
CA TRP A 103 5.53 18.75 6.64
C TRP A 103 5.03 19.90 7.51
N GLY A 104 5.79 21.00 7.56
CA GLY A 104 5.43 22.16 8.38
C GLY A 104 4.01 22.67 8.09
N LYS A 105 3.28 23.05 9.14
CA LYS A 105 1.92 23.61 9.03
C LYS A 105 1.94 24.80 8.07
N ARG A 106 1.02 24.81 7.11
CA ARG A 106 0.75 26.01 6.30
C ARG A 106 0.31 27.10 7.29
N PRO A 107 0.92 28.29 7.31
CA PRO A 107 0.31 29.39 8.05
C PRO A 107 -1.12 29.55 7.54
N ALA A 108 -2.09 29.68 8.45
CA ALA A 108 -3.47 29.97 8.08
C ALA A 108 -3.45 31.20 7.14
N PRO A 109 -4.24 31.21 6.06
CA PRO A 109 -4.37 32.43 5.27
C PRO A 109 -4.86 33.52 6.22
N SER A 110 -4.01 34.50 6.50
CA SER A 110 -4.45 35.77 7.07
C SER A 110 -5.56 36.28 6.15
N ALA A 111 -6.67 36.75 6.72
CA ALA A 111 -7.81 37.31 6.00
C ALA A 111 -7.49 38.64 5.26
N THR A 112 -6.22 38.86 4.91
CA THR A 112 -5.78 39.99 4.10
C THR A 112 -5.55 39.52 2.66
N MET A 113 -6.18 40.25 1.74
CA MET A 113 -6.13 40.04 0.29
C MET A 113 -4.71 39.67 -0.19
N PRO A 114 -4.54 38.63 -1.02
CA PRO A 114 -3.23 38.22 -1.49
C PRO A 114 -2.63 39.32 -2.36
N THR A 115 -1.54 39.94 -1.89
CA THR A 115 -0.67 40.74 -2.76
C THR A 115 0.21 39.79 -3.59
N PRO A 116 0.49 40.09 -4.88
CA PRO A 116 1.17 39.16 -5.79
C PRO A 116 2.63 38.81 -5.46
N GLN A 117 3.21 39.34 -4.36
CA GLN A 117 4.66 39.31 -4.12
C GLN A 117 5.10 38.47 -2.91
N ALA A 118 4.19 37.97 -2.08
CA ALA A 118 4.56 37.04 -1.01
C ALA A 118 4.57 35.61 -1.57
N ARG A 119 5.70 35.17 -2.14
CA ARG A 119 5.95 33.74 -2.36
C ARG A 119 5.83 33.04 -1.00
N THR A 120 4.69 32.40 -0.75
CA THR A 120 4.48 31.57 0.45
C THR A 120 5.69 30.66 0.64
N PRO A 121 6.28 30.56 1.85
CA PRO A 121 7.38 29.64 2.09
C PRO A 121 6.95 28.24 1.65
N ARG A 122 7.73 27.61 0.76
CA ARG A 122 7.52 26.20 0.41
C ARG A 122 7.55 25.41 1.72
N GLN A 123 6.51 24.63 1.98
CA GLN A 123 6.50 23.73 3.14
C GLN A 123 7.78 22.87 3.09
N ARG A 124 8.48 22.79 4.22
CA ARG A 124 9.70 21.99 4.39
C ARG A 124 9.53 21.09 5.59
N GLN A 125 10.04 19.86 5.46
CA GLN A 125 10.23 18.96 6.59
C GLN A 125 11.38 19.48 7.46
N SER A 126 11.36 19.14 8.75
CA SER A 126 12.54 19.32 9.60
C SER A 126 13.70 18.44 9.10
N PRO A 127 14.97 18.75 9.43
CA PRO A 127 16.11 17.91 9.04
C PRO A 127 15.97 16.46 9.51
N VAL A 128 15.44 16.24 10.72
CA VAL A 128 15.17 14.90 11.27
C VAL A 128 14.11 14.17 10.44
N ALA A 129 12.98 14.82 10.16
CA ALA A 129 11.91 14.24 9.35
C ALA A 129 12.36 13.93 7.92
N SER A 130 13.16 14.80 7.31
CA SER A 130 13.72 14.56 5.98
C SER A 130 14.68 13.37 5.96
N LYS A 131 15.51 13.20 7.01
CA LYS A 131 16.40 12.04 7.14
C LYS A 131 15.61 10.75 7.31
N ALA A 132 14.62 10.74 8.21
CA ALA A 132 13.75 9.59 8.43
C ALA A 132 12.97 9.20 7.17
N THR A 133 12.43 10.19 6.43
CA THR A 133 11.76 9.98 5.13
C THR A 133 12.71 9.33 4.13
N GLY A 134 13.98 9.73 4.11
CA GLY A 134 15.01 9.11 3.28
C GLY A 134 15.20 7.62 3.59
N VAL A 135 15.34 7.26 4.88
CA VAL A 135 15.48 5.86 5.30
C VAL A 135 14.28 5.00 4.89
N LEU A 136 13.06 5.52 5.07
CA LEU A 136 11.84 4.83 4.66
C LEU A 136 11.74 4.70 3.13
N SER A 137 12.16 5.73 2.39
CA SER A 137 12.21 5.70 0.92
C SER A 137 13.19 4.66 0.39
N ASP A 138 14.37 4.56 1.02
CA ASP A 138 15.40 3.60 0.64
C ASP A 138 14.89 2.16 0.84
N ALA A 139 14.26 1.88 1.98
CA ALA A 139 13.66 0.57 2.27
C ALA A 139 12.49 0.23 1.34
N ALA A 140 11.61 1.21 1.07
CA ALA A 140 10.48 1.03 0.15
C ALA A 140 10.97 0.76 -1.29
N ALA A 141 11.99 1.48 -1.76
CA ALA A 141 12.58 1.27 -3.07
C ALA A 141 13.26 -0.11 -3.18
N ALA A 142 14.02 -0.49 -2.16
CA ALA A 142 14.69 -1.80 -2.10
C ALA A 142 13.70 -2.97 -2.14
N ALA A 143 12.57 -2.83 -1.44
CA ALA A 143 11.50 -3.82 -1.46
C ALA A 143 10.75 -3.84 -2.79
N TYR A 144 10.37 -2.67 -3.32
CA TYR A 144 9.62 -2.56 -4.57
C TYR A 144 10.40 -3.09 -5.79
N LEU A 145 11.71 -2.82 -5.84
CA LEU A 145 12.60 -3.25 -6.92
C LEU A 145 13.38 -4.52 -6.58
N ARG A 146 12.87 -5.35 -5.66
CA ARG A 146 13.60 -6.51 -5.13
C ARG A 146 14.20 -7.44 -6.20
N GLU A 147 13.49 -7.63 -7.31
CA GLU A 147 13.90 -8.52 -8.40
C GLU A 147 14.98 -7.94 -9.31
N LEU A 148 15.15 -6.62 -9.30
CA LEU A 148 16.00 -5.88 -10.25
C LEU A 148 17.26 -5.31 -9.59
N LEU A 149 17.20 -5.06 -8.28
CA LEU A 149 18.36 -4.62 -7.52
C LEU A 149 19.26 -5.81 -7.14
N SER A 150 20.57 -5.56 -7.16
CA SER A 150 21.54 -6.50 -6.62
C SER A 150 21.27 -6.77 -5.13
N ASP A 151 21.62 -7.97 -4.66
CA ASP A 151 21.49 -8.32 -3.24
C ASP A 151 22.25 -7.35 -2.32
N ASP A 152 23.40 -6.84 -2.78
CA ASP A 152 24.18 -5.84 -2.03
C ASP A 152 23.42 -4.52 -1.90
N SER A 153 22.99 -3.95 -3.02
CA SER A 153 22.27 -2.67 -3.04
C SER A 153 20.99 -2.77 -2.19
N ARG A 154 20.23 -3.87 -2.31
CA ARG A 154 19.04 -4.10 -1.46
C ARG A 154 19.36 -4.14 0.02
N ARG A 155 20.39 -4.88 0.42
CA ARG A 155 20.79 -5.01 1.83
C ARG A 155 21.20 -3.65 2.39
N ARG A 156 22.04 -2.90 1.66
CA ARG A 156 22.53 -1.59 2.08
C ARG A 156 21.41 -0.55 2.18
N LEU A 157 20.48 -0.52 1.22
CA LEU A 157 19.31 0.36 1.26
C LEU A 157 18.34 0.02 2.42
N SER A 158 18.17 -1.28 2.72
CA SER A 158 17.22 -1.73 3.75
C SER A 158 17.80 -1.74 5.17
N ALA A 159 19.12 -1.73 5.32
CA ALA A 159 19.79 -1.89 6.61
C ALA A 159 19.44 -0.78 7.63
N PRO A 160 19.44 0.52 7.28
CA PRO A 160 19.04 1.57 8.21
C PRO A 160 17.62 1.38 8.74
N TRP A 161 16.66 1.05 7.86
CA TRP A 161 15.29 0.77 8.26
C TRP A 161 15.19 -0.46 9.17
N THR A 162 15.85 -1.56 8.79
CA THR A 162 15.84 -2.81 9.59
C THR A 162 16.43 -2.60 10.98
N SER A 163 17.46 -1.75 11.09
CA SER A 163 18.03 -1.37 12.38
C SER A 163 17.05 -0.55 13.21
N ALA A 164 16.47 0.52 12.63
CA ALA A 164 15.52 1.38 13.31
C ALA A 164 14.26 0.63 13.74
N ALA A 165 13.68 -0.20 12.87
CA ALA A 165 12.44 -0.92 13.12
C ALA A 165 12.54 -1.87 14.32
N ARG A 166 13.73 -2.41 14.63
CA ARG A 166 13.97 -3.24 15.83
C ARG A 166 13.97 -2.44 17.13
N ALA A 167 14.27 -1.15 17.07
CA ALA A 167 14.30 -0.26 18.23
C ALA A 167 12.96 0.46 18.47
N LEU A 168 12.04 0.40 17.50
CA LEU A 168 10.73 1.04 17.57
C LEU A 168 9.68 0.06 18.14
N PRO A 169 8.72 0.55 18.94
CA PRO A 169 7.64 -0.29 19.43
C PRO A 169 6.76 -0.79 18.27
N GLU A 170 6.24 -2.00 18.42
CA GLU A 170 5.15 -2.48 17.58
C GLU A 170 3.83 -1.83 18.05
N ARG A 171 3.07 -1.31 17.09
CA ARG A 171 1.77 -0.67 17.31
C ARG A 171 0.74 -1.34 16.41
N GLU A 172 -0.44 -1.58 16.96
CA GLU A 172 -1.56 -2.04 16.17
C GLU A 172 -1.95 -1.00 15.12
N HIS A 173 -2.42 -1.49 13.97
CA HIS A 173 -2.91 -0.63 12.90
C HIS A 173 -4.36 -0.24 13.19
N ASP A 174 -4.66 1.05 13.10
CA ASP A 174 -6.04 1.51 13.13
C ASP A 174 -6.78 1.04 11.88
N LEU A 175 -7.76 0.15 12.05
CA LEU A 175 -8.65 -0.36 11.00
C LEU A 175 -10.04 0.30 11.06
N GLY A 176 -10.18 1.35 11.85
CA GLY A 176 -11.42 2.11 12.01
C GLY A 176 -12.54 1.32 12.70
N PRO A 177 -13.79 1.81 12.60
CA PRO A 177 -14.92 1.29 13.38
C PRO A 177 -15.30 -0.18 13.10
N GLN A 178 -14.96 -0.68 11.90
CA GLN A 178 -15.25 -2.05 11.46
C GLN A 178 -14.01 -2.96 11.55
N GLY A 179 -13.00 -2.54 12.33
CA GLY A 179 -11.69 -3.17 12.36
C GLY A 179 -11.69 -4.64 12.76
N GLU A 180 -12.61 -5.06 13.64
CA GLU A 180 -12.73 -6.46 14.07
C GLU A 180 -13.12 -7.38 12.89
N ASP A 181 -14.16 -7.02 12.13
CA ASP A 181 -14.62 -7.80 10.97
C ASP A 181 -13.55 -7.84 9.87
N VAL A 182 -12.84 -6.73 9.67
CA VAL A 182 -11.70 -6.66 8.73
C VAL A 182 -10.57 -7.58 9.19
N GLN A 183 -10.22 -7.56 10.49
CA GLN A 183 -9.18 -8.42 11.05
C GLN A 183 -9.56 -9.92 10.94
N LYS A 184 -10.82 -10.27 11.16
CA LYS A 184 -11.35 -11.63 10.95
C LYS A 184 -11.18 -12.06 9.49
N LEU A 185 -11.55 -11.21 8.54
CA LEU A 185 -11.34 -11.47 7.11
C LEU A 185 -9.86 -11.67 6.78
N LEU A 186 -8.99 -10.77 7.23
CA LEU A 186 -7.54 -10.82 6.98
C LEU A 186 -6.89 -12.07 7.56
N THR A 187 -7.29 -12.47 8.77
CA THR A 187 -6.83 -13.69 9.43
C THR A 187 -7.25 -14.91 8.62
N ARG A 188 -8.51 -14.95 8.16
CA ARG A 188 -9.04 -16.03 7.32
C ARG A 188 -8.30 -16.14 5.99
N VAL A 189 -8.03 -15.01 5.32
CA VAL A 189 -7.26 -14.97 4.06
C VAL A 189 -5.81 -15.40 4.30
N GLY A 190 -5.24 -15.11 5.47
CA GLY A 190 -3.89 -15.52 5.84
C GLY A 190 -3.72 -17.02 6.06
N SER A 191 -4.81 -17.77 6.19
CA SER A 191 -4.82 -19.21 6.48
C SER A 191 -5.54 -20.04 5.43
N LEU A 192 -5.63 -19.55 4.19
CA LEU A 192 -6.32 -20.26 3.11
C LEU A 192 -5.65 -21.60 2.81
N ASN A 193 -6.46 -22.64 2.64
CA ASN A 193 -6.00 -23.92 2.12
C ASN A 193 -6.24 -24.05 0.60
N ALA A 194 -5.76 -25.13 0.01
CA ALA A 194 -5.86 -25.37 -1.43
C ALA A 194 -7.33 -25.48 -1.93
N ALA A 195 -8.24 -26.07 -1.14
CA ALA A 195 -9.64 -26.20 -1.52
C ALA A 195 -10.36 -24.84 -1.49
N GLU A 196 -10.06 -24.01 -0.50
CA GLU A 196 -10.57 -22.64 -0.40
C GLU A 196 -10.05 -21.75 -1.52
N MET A 197 -8.78 -21.93 -1.91
CA MET A 197 -8.22 -21.27 -3.08
C MET A 197 -8.93 -21.67 -4.38
N GLN A 198 -9.23 -22.95 -4.57
CA GLN A 198 -10.02 -23.41 -5.72
C GLN A 198 -11.43 -22.82 -5.71
N SER A 199 -12.05 -22.71 -4.53
CA SER A 199 -13.35 -22.07 -4.35
C SER A 199 -13.32 -20.59 -4.76
N LEU A 200 -12.32 -19.84 -4.29
CA LEU A 200 -12.11 -18.43 -4.67
C LEU A 200 -11.96 -18.28 -6.18
N ASN A 201 -11.08 -19.07 -6.80
CA ASN A 201 -10.85 -19.01 -8.25
C ASN A 201 -12.15 -19.28 -9.03
N LYS A 202 -12.91 -20.31 -8.63
CA LYS A 202 -14.21 -20.63 -9.25
C LYS A 202 -15.21 -19.49 -9.14
N VAL A 203 -15.31 -18.85 -7.97
CA VAL A 203 -16.21 -17.71 -7.76
C VAL A 203 -15.76 -16.51 -8.59
N THR A 204 -14.46 -16.22 -8.64
CA THR A 204 -13.89 -15.16 -9.46
C THR A 204 -14.21 -15.36 -10.95
N ASP A 205 -14.06 -16.57 -11.47
CA ASP A 205 -14.39 -16.90 -12.87
C ASP A 205 -15.88 -16.73 -13.16
N THR A 206 -16.73 -17.15 -12.22
CA THR A 206 -18.20 -17.05 -12.35
C THR A 206 -18.68 -15.61 -12.25
N ALA A 207 -18.02 -14.76 -11.46
CA ALA A 207 -18.36 -13.35 -11.28
C ALA A 207 -17.87 -12.46 -12.43
N ARG A 208 -16.94 -12.95 -13.27
CA ARG A 208 -16.32 -12.18 -14.36
C ARG A 208 -17.32 -11.57 -15.37
N PRO A 209 -18.40 -12.26 -15.79
CA PRO A 209 -19.43 -11.67 -16.64
C PRO A 209 -20.20 -10.50 -15.99
N GLY A 210 -20.21 -10.39 -14.66
CA GLY A 210 -20.89 -9.33 -13.88
C GLY A 210 -20.01 -8.12 -13.53
N LEU A 211 -18.81 -8.00 -14.11
CA LEU A 211 -17.83 -6.95 -13.80
C LEU A 211 -18.37 -5.52 -14.01
N SER A 212 -19.39 -5.32 -14.85
CA SER A 212 -19.99 -3.99 -15.10
C SER A 212 -20.56 -3.35 -13.83
N ASP A 213 -21.06 -4.16 -12.90
CA ASP A 213 -21.71 -3.69 -11.67
C ASP A 213 -20.73 -3.63 -10.48
N TRP A 214 -19.59 -4.30 -10.58
CA TRP A 214 -18.56 -4.31 -9.53
C TRP A 214 -17.82 -2.98 -9.44
N ALA A 215 -17.41 -2.41 -10.58
CA ALA A 215 -16.65 -1.16 -10.60
C ALA A 215 -17.42 0.02 -9.96
N PRO A 216 -18.71 0.24 -10.25
CA PRO A 216 -19.53 1.22 -9.52
C PRO A 216 -19.61 0.96 -8.02
N ALA A 217 -19.72 -0.31 -7.59
CA ALA A 217 -19.80 -0.66 -6.17
C ALA A 217 -18.48 -0.35 -5.43
N VAL A 218 -17.34 -0.71 -6.01
CA VAL A 218 -16.02 -0.36 -5.46
C VAL A 218 -15.80 1.15 -5.45
N HIS A 219 -16.27 1.86 -6.47
CA HIS A 219 -16.21 3.32 -6.50
C HIS A 219 -16.99 3.94 -5.34
N SER A 220 -18.23 3.50 -5.10
CA SER A 220 -19.04 3.95 -3.96
C SER A 220 -18.37 3.66 -2.62
N ALA A 221 -17.82 2.46 -2.43
CA ALA A 221 -17.09 2.10 -1.21
C ALA A 221 -15.85 2.99 -0.99
N SER A 222 -15.09 3.24 -2.06
CA SER A 222 -13.90 4.11 -2.00
C SER A 222 -14.27 5.56 -1.63
N TRP A 223 -15.37 6.08 -2.18
CA TRP A 223 -15.90 7.39 -1.80
C TRP A 223 -16.36 7.43 -0.35
N ALA A 224 -17.06 6.41 0.13
CA ALA A 224 -17.48 6.33 1.53
C ALA A 224 -16.25 6.32 2.46
N VAL A 225 -15.17 5.61 2.11
CA VAL A 225 -13.91 5.64 2.88
C VAL A 225 -13.32 7.04 2.92
N PHE A 226 -13.29 7.72 1.77
CA PHE A 226 -12.77 9.08 1.67
C PHE A 226 -13.59 10.09 2.49
N LEU A 227 -14.90 10.13 2.27
CA LEU A 227 -15.82 11.10 2.90
C LEU A 227 -15.97 10.88 4.41
N SER A 228 -15.78 9.65 4.89
CA SER A 228 -15.81 9.33 6.33
C SER A 228 -14.47 9.55 7.04
N GLY A 229 -13.44 10.02 6.34
CA GLY A 229 -12.11 10.23 6.92
C GLY A 229 -11.34 8.95 7.22
N ARG A 230 -11.76 7.81 6.68
CA ARG A 230 -11.18 6.48 6.95
C ARG A 230 -10.04 6.11 5.99
N VAL A 231 -9.48 7.07 5.24
CA VAL A 231 -8.47 6.82 4.20
C VAL A 231 -7.25 6.07 4.72
N ARG A 232 -6.68 6.49 5.85
CA ARG A 232 -5.49 5.83 6.43
C ARG A 232 -5.80 4.41 6.91
N ALA A 233 -6.95 4.22 7.56
CA ALA A 233 -7.40 2.91 8.04
C ALA A 233 -7.71 1.95 6.88
N GLY A 234 -8.41 2.44 5.85
CA GLY A 234 -8.67 1.68 4.63
C GLY A 234 -7.39 1.30 3.90
N ALA A 235 -6.39 2.19 3.85
CA ALA A 235 -5.10 1.86 3.29
C ALA A 235 -4.34 0.80 4.11
N ALA A 236 -4.36 0.90 5.45
CA ALA A 236 -3.78 -0.13 6.31
C ALA A 236 -4.43 -1.50 6.08
N ALA A 237 -5.76 -1.56 5.97
CA ALA A 237 -6.48 -2.80 5.67
C ALA A 237 -6.07 -3.43 4.32
N GLN A 238 -5.90 -2.62 3.27
CA GLN A 238 -5.43 -3.10 1.97
C GLN A 238 -3.98 -3.60 2.01
N LEU A 239 -3.09 -2.93 2.74
CA LEU A 239 -1.70 -3.37 2.90
C LEU A 239 -1.59 -4.64 3.73
N LEU A 240 -2.42 -4.80 4.76
CA LEU A 240 -2.51 -6.06 5.52
C LEU A 240 -3.08 -7.20 4.66
N LEU A 241 -3.97 -6.90 3.72
CA LEU A 241 -4.44 -7.90 2.75
C LEU A 241 -3.31 -8.39 1.85
N VAL A 242 -2.39 -7.51 1.43
CA VAL A 242 -1.17 -7.92 0.70
C VAL A 242 -0.37 -8.93 1.53
N GLN A 243 -0.14 -8.65 2.80
CA GLN A 243 0.58 -9.57 3.69
C GLN A 243 -0.19 -10.87 3.93
N ALA A 244 -1.52 -10.83 4.04
CA ALA A 244 -2.34 -12.02 4.22
C ALA A 244 -2.26 -12.96 3.01
N LEU A 245 -2.34 -12.42 1.79
CA LEU A 245 -2.20 -13.18 0.55
C LEU A 245 -0.80 -13.78 0.36
N ASP A 246 0.21 -13.05 0.81
CA ASP A 246 1.59 -13.53 0.80
C ASP A 246 1.77 -14.72 1.77
N ARG A 247 1.26 -14.60 3.00
CA ARG A 247 1.31 -15.66 4.02
C ARG A 247 0.55 -16.92 3.61
N SER A 248 -0.59 -16.80 2.93
CA SER A 248 -1.33 -17.96 2.43
C SER A 248 -0.77 -18.56 1.15
N GLY A 249 0.29 -17.98 0.58
CA GLY A 249 0.97 -18.53 -0.59
C GLY A 249 0.11 -18.49 -1.86
N VAL A 250 -0.86 -17.58 -1.96
CA VAL A 250 -1.71 -17.46 -3.15
C VAL A 250 -0.84 -17.22 -4.39
N PRO A 251 -0.96 -18.00 -5.47
CA PRO A 251 -0.17 -17.79 -6.68
C PRO A 251 -0.39 -16.39 -7.28
N VAL A 252 0.68 -15.78 -7.83
CA VAL A 252 0.59 -14.44 -8.47
C VAL A 252 -0.42 -14.41 -9.61
N ALA A 253 -0.51 -15.49 -10.40
CA ALA A 253 -1.49 -15.62 -11.48
C ALA A 253 -2.93 -15.53 -10.95
N ASP A 254 -3.24 -16.15 -9.81
CA ASP A 254 -4.56 -16.10 -9.19
C ASP A 254 -4.87 -14.70 -8.63
N ARG A 255 -3.87 -14.05 -8.00
CA ARG A 255 -3.97 -12.65 -7.53
C ARG A 255 -4.34 -11.72 -8.69
N ALA A 256 -3.62 -11.84 -9.82
CA ALA A 256 -3.86 -11.09 -11.05
C ALA A 256 -5.17 -11.49 -11.76
N GLY A 257 -5.55 -12.77 -11.66
CA GLY A 257 -6.74 -13.36 -12.29
C GLY A 257 -8.07 -12.89 -11.71
N GLY A 258 -8.05 -12.24 -10.54
CA GLY A 258 -9.18 -11.54 -9.95
C GLY A 258 -9.39 -11.81 -8.46
N VAL A 259 -8.59 -12.71 -7.84
CA VAL A 259 -8.66 -12.96 -6.40
C VAL A 259 -8.40 -11.67 -5.61
N TRP A 260 -7.43 -10.84 -6.04
CA TRP A 260 -7.21 -9.54 -5.42
C TRP A 260 -8.46 -8.65 -5.48
N ASN A 261 -9.08 -8.50 -6.65
CA ASN A 261 -10.24 -7.62 -6.83
C ASN A 261 -11.42 -8.05 -5.95
N LEU A 262 -11.65 -9.37 -5.85
CA LEU A 262 -12.67 -9.94 -4.98
C LEU A 262 -12.40 -9.59 -3.51
N LEU A 263 -11.21 -9.91 -3.01
CA LEU A 263 -10.87 -9.72 -1.59
C LEU A 263 -10.71 -8.24 -1.21
N SER A 264 -10.07 -7.45 -2.07
CA SER A 264 -9.93 -6.00 -1.91
C SER A 264 -11.30 -5.31 -1.88
N GLY A 265 -12.25 -5.77 -2.71
CA GLY A 265 -13.62 -5.29 -2.72
C GLY A 265 -14.35 -5.62 -1.42
N ALA A 266 -14.21 -6.86 -0.92
CA ALA A 266 -14.76 -7.27 0.37
C ALA A 266 -14.18 -6.44 1.54
N VAL A 267 -12.86 -6.20 1.56
CA VAL A 267 -12.23 -5.33 2.56
C VAL A 267 -12.79 -3.90 2.47
N GLN A 268 -12.87 -3.31 1.27
CA GLN A 268 -13.46 -1.98 1.10
C GLN A 268 -14.90 -1.92 1.62
N ALA A 269 -15.71 -2.93 1.31
CA ALA A 269 -17.09 -2.99 1.77
C ALA A 269 -17.21 -3.10 3.29
N LEU A 270 -16.37 -3.92 3.94
CA LEU A 270 -16.35 -4.02 5.40
C LEU A 270 -15.93 -2.70 6.06
N MET A 271 -14.90 -2.03 5.54
CA MET A 271 -14.39 -0.77 6.09
C MET A 271 -15.46 0.33 6.24
N VAL A 272 -16.50 0.28 5.40
CA VAL A 272 -17.59 1.26 5.34
C VAL A 272 -18.97 0.60 5.33
N ARG A 273 -19.10 -0.59 5.93
CA ARG A 273 -20.37 -1.34 5.93
C ARG A 273 -21.53 -0.52 6.50
N ASP A 274 -21.25 0.32 7.49
CA ASP A 274 -22.20 1.23 8.13
C ASP A 274 -22.67 2.40 7.25
N LEU A 275 -22.00 2.63 6.11
CA LEU A 275 -22.27 3.75 5.19
C LEU A 275 -22.77 3.29 3.82
N LEU A 276 -22.69 1.99 3.52
CA LEU A 276 -23.10 1.44 2.23
C LEU A 276 -24.56 0.99 2.27
N ASP A 277 -25.27 1.17 1.16
CA ASP A 277 -26.55 0.51 0.96
C ASP A 277 -26.38 -1.01 0.86
N SER A 278 -27.41 -1.77 1.24
CA SER A 278 -27.36 -3.22 1.30
C SER A 278 -27.11 -3.89 -0.06
N ALA A 279 -27.42 -3.23 -1.19
CA ALA A 279 -27.17 -3.81 -2.51
C ALA A 279 -25.69 -3.67 -2.88
N THR A 280 -25.09 -2.51 -2.62
CA THR A 280 -23.64 -2.27 -2.83
C THR A 280 -22.80 -3.16 -1.92
N ALA A 281 -23.15 -3.28 -0.62
CA ALA A 281 -22.44 -4.13 0.31
C ALA A 281 -22.46 -5.61 -0.14
N ARG A 282 -23.63 -6.14 -0.50
CA ARG A 282 -23.78 -7.52 -0.99
C ARG A 282 -22.98 -7.78 -2.27
N ARG A 283 -23.00 -6.85 -3.24
CA ARG A 283 -22.21 -6.99 -4.47
C ARG A 283 -20.72 -7.22 -4.22
N LEU A 284 -20.17 -6.62 -3.15
CA LEU A 284 -18.76 -6.74 -2.81
C LEU A 284 -18.45 -7.88 -1.84
N LEU A 285 -19.40 -8.27 -0.98
CA LEU A 285 -19.20 -9.28 0.07
C LEU A 285 -19.69 -10.68 -0.31
N ASP A 286 -20.76 -10.79 -1.11
CA ASP A 286 -21.35 -12.08 -1.48
C ASP A 286 -20.35 -13.02 -2.18
N PRO A 287 -19.48 -12.55 -3.09
CA PRO A 287 -18.45 -13.42 -3.68
C PRO A 287 -17.49 -13.99 -2.62
N TYR A 288 -17.12 -13.19 -1.62
CA TYR A 288 -16.29 -13.66 -0.51
C TYR A 288 -17.01 -14.72 0.32
N PHE A 289 -18.26 -14.45 0.74
CA PHE A 289 -19.02 -15.38 1.55
C PHE A 289 -19.38 -16.68 0.81
N THR A 290 -19.61 -16.59 -0.49
CA THR A 290 -19.82 -17.76 -1.34
C THR A 290 -18.57 -18.64 -1.39
N ALA A 291 -17.38 -18.03 -1.47
CA ALA A 291 -16.13 -18.77 -1.57
C ALA A 291 -15.66 -19.36 -0.22
N LEU A 292 -15.77 -18.58 0.86
CA LEU A 292 -15.07 -18.85 2.13
C LEU A 292 -15.99 -19.02 3.34
N GLY A 293 -17.30 -18.83 3.17
CA GLY A 293 -18.28 -18.81 4.24
C GLY A 293 -18.33 -17.47 5.00
N PRO A 294 -19.26 -17.33 5.97
CA PRO A 294 -19.37 -16.12 6.79
C PRO A 294 -18.13 -15.90 7.66
N LEU A 295 -17.90 -14.65 8.07
CA LEU A 295 -16.91 -14.37 9.11
C LEU A 295 -17.35 -15.08 10.40
N ALA A 296 -16.45 -15.88 10.98
CA ALA A 296 -16.73 -16.53 12.25
C ALA A 296 -16.99 -15.47 13.33
N ALA A 297 -18.00 -15.73 14.18
CA ALA A 297 -18.36 -14.86 15.30
C ALA A 297 -17.23 -14.78 16.33
#